data_AF-A0A6M3J4E2-F1
#
_entry.id   AF-A0A6M3J4E2-F1
#
_cell.length_a   1.000
_cell.length_b   1.000
_cell.length_c   1.000
_cell.angle_alpha   90.00
_cell.angle_beta   90.00
_cell.angle_gamma   90.00
#
_symmetry.space_group_name_H-M   'P 1'
#
loop_
_entity.id
_entity.type
_entity.pdbx_description
1 polymer ?
#
loop_
_entity_poly.entity_id
_entity_poly.type
_entity_poly.pdbx_seq_one_letter_code
_entity_poly.pdbx_strand_id
1 'polypeptide(L)' 'MNSGLLIFIVSALAGLATLVAGVYVLLGLGWALLAMGAALLVVAGFIRKGLTSE' A
#
# COMPACT_ATOMS: atom_id res chain seq x y z
N MET A 1 -15.89 -12.14 6.67
CA MET A 1 -14.87 -11.07 6.78
C MET A 1 -15.42 -9.82 6.12
N ASN A 2 -15.32 -8.67 6.78
CA ASN A 2 -15.86 -7.41 6.29
C ASN A 2 -15.08 -6.95 5.05
N SER A 3 -15.75 -6.69 3.92
CA SER A 3 -15.08 -6.40 2.64
C SER A 3 -14.11 -5.22 2.73
N GLY A 4 -14.42 -4.20 3.53
CA GLY A 4 -13.51 -3.06 3.75
C GLY A 4 -12.20 -3.44 4.44
N LEU A 5 -12.24 -4.40 5.38
CA LEU A 5 -11.05 -4.88 6.09
C LEU A 5 -10.14 -5.71 5.16
N LEU A 6 -10.72 -6.45 4.22
CA LEU A 6 -9.97 -7.13 3.16
C LEU A 6 -9.25 -6.15 2.25
N ILE A 7 -9.93 -5.08 1.79
CA ILE A 7 -9.33 -4.06 0.92
C ILE A 7 -8.20 -3.31 1.65
N PHE A 8 -8.38 -3.02 2.94
CA PHE A 8 -7.33 -2.45 3.79
C PHE A 8 -6.09 -3.34 3.86
N ILE A 9 -6.28 -4.62 4.19
CA ILE A 9 -5.15 -5.56 4.34
C ILE A 9 -4.41 -5.74 3.01
N VAL A 10 -5.13 -5.95 1.91
CA VAL A 10 -4.51 -6.16 0.59
C VAL A 10 -3.76 -4.92 0.12
N SER A 11 -4.32 -3.71 0.30
CA SER A 11 -3.63 -2.46 -0.08
C SER A 11 -2.39 -2.20 0.76
N ALA A 12 -2.45 -2.45 2.07
CA ALA A 12 -1.29 -2.31 2.95
C ALA A 12 -0.19 -3.32 2.62
N LEU A 13 -0.55 -4.59 2.37
CA LEU A 13 0.40 -5.65 2.04
C LEU A 13 1.05 -5.41 0.67
N ALA A 14 0.25 -5.04 -0.33
CA ALA A 14 0.72 -4.73 -1.68
C ALA A 14 1.64 -3.51 -1.68
N GLY A 15 1.31 -2.47 -0.91
CA GLY A 15 2.15 -1.27 -0.74
C GLY A 15 3.51 -1.59 -0.11
N LEU A 16 3.54 -2.42 0.93
CA LEU A 16 4.79 -2.88 1.57
C LEU A 16 5.63 -3.75 0.63
N ALA A 17 5.02 -4.70 -0.06
CA ALA A 17 5.72 -5.58 -0.99
C ALA A 17 6.33 -4.81 -2.18
N THR A 18 5.60 -3.84 -2.74
CA THR A 18 6.13 -2.96 -3.81
C THR A 18 7.22 -2.03 -3.32
N LEU A 19 7.17 -1.59 -2.06
CA LEU A 19 8.25 -0.80 -1.45
C LEU A 19 9.54 -1.61 -1.35
N VAL A 20 9.47 -2.84 -0.83
CA VAL A 20 10.63 -3.75 -0.72
C VAL A 20 11.17 -4.11 -2.10
N ALA A 21 10.30 -4.42 -3.06
CA ALA A 21 10.69 -4.69 -4.43
C ALA A 21 11.33 -3.46 -5.11
N GLY A 22 10.83 -2.25 -4.84
CA GLY A 22 11.38 -0.99 -5.35
C GLY A 22 12.79 -0.72 -4.84
N VAL A 23 13.04 -0.96 -3.54
CA VAL A 23 14.40 -0.87 -2.95
C VAL A 23 15.33 -1.92 -3.55
N TYR A 24 14.85 -3.14 -3.79
CA TYR A 24 15.70 -4.21 -4.32
C TYR A 24 16.11 -3.95 -5.79
N VAL A 25 15.22 -3.38 -6.60
CA VAL A 25 15.47 -3.19 -8.04
C VAL A 25 16.44 -2.03 -8.31
N LEU A 26 16.36 -0.93 -7.55
CA LEU A 26 17.21 0.30 -7.57
C LEU A 26 17.83 0.78 -8.91
N LEU A 27 17.21 0.40 -10.04
CA LEU A 27 17.44 0.85 -11.41
C LEU A 27 16.11 1.42 -11.89
N GLY A 28 16.09 2.66 -12.41
CA GLY A 28 14.95 3.35 -13.06
C GLY A 28 13.55 3.03 -12.52
N LEU A 29 13.01 1.87 -12.91
CA LEU A 29 11.78 1.25 -12.44
C LEU A 29 11.62 1.20 -10.91
N GLY A 30 12.71 1.08 -10.15
CA GLY A 30 12.67 1.02 -8.68
C GLY A 30 12.01 2.24 -8.04
N TRP A 31 12.24 3.44 -8.59
CA TRP A 31 11.61 4.68 -8.11
C TRP A 31 10.10 4.71 -8.36
N ALA A 32 9.65 4.15 -9.48
CA ALA A 32 8.22 4.02 -9.78
C ALA A 32 7.53 3.04 -8.81
N LEU A 33 8.19 1.93 -8.46
CA LEU A 33 7.68 0.98 -7.48
C LEU A 33 7.60 1.58 -6.07
N LEU A 34 8.58 2.40 -5.68
CA LEU A 34 8.55 3.12 -4.40
C LEU A 34 7.40 4.13 -4.33
N ALA A 35 7.18 4.90 -5.40
CA ALA A 35 6.08 5.85 -5.49
C ALA A 35 4.71 5.14 -5.43
N MET A 36 4.57 4.02 -6.15
CA MET A 36 3.38 3.17 -6.10
C MET A 36 3.15 2.62 -4.68
N GLY A 37 4.19 2.06 -4.04
CA GLY A 37 4.10 1.52 -2.70
C GLY A 37 3.66 2.57 -1.66
N ALA A 38 4.25 3.76 -1.72
CA ALA A 38 3.86 4.88 -0.86
C ALA A 38 2.39 5.31 -1.07
N ALA A 39 1.95 5.40 -2.33
CA ALA A 39 0.57 5.74 -2.66
C ALA A 39 -0.43 4.68 -2.12
N LEU A 40 -0.11 3.39 -2.24
CA LEU A 40 -0.95 2.32 -1.69
C LEU A 40 -1.04 2.38 -0.15
N LEU A 41 0.03 2.76 0.55
CA LEU A 41 -0.01 2.94 2.00
C LEU A 41 -0.85 4.15 2.41
N VAL A 42 -0.82 5.25 1.64
CA VAL A 42 -1.70 6.40 1.86
C VAL A 42 -3.17 6.01 1.70
N VAL A 43 -3.50 5.26 0.63
CA VAL A 43 -4.85 4.74 0.40
C VAL A 43 -5.28 3.81 1.55
N ALA A 44 -4.41 2.90 1.99
CA ALA A 44 -4.68 2.03 3.14
C ALA A 44 -4.95 2.85 4.43
N GLY A 45 -4.21 3.95 4.65
CA GLY A 45 -4.45 4.88 5.75
C GLY A 45 -5.82 5.54 5.69
N PHE A 46 -6.27 5.96 4.49
CA PHE A 46 -7.62 6.49 4.28
C PHE A 46 -8.70 5.43 4.55
N ILE A 47 -8.53 4.20 4.07
CA ILE A 47 -9.47 3.11 4.30
C ILE A 47 -9.54 2.78 5.80
N ARG A 48 -8.40 2.74 6.49
CA ARG A 48 -8.36 2.56 7.95
C ARG A 48 -9.15 3.64 8.66
N LYS A 49 -8.99 4.91 8.25
CA LYS A 49 -9.77 6.02 8.83
C LYS A 49 -11.26 5.81 8.59
N GLY A 50 -11.70 5.44 7.39
CA GLY A 50 -13.11 5.13 7.09
C GLY A 50 -13.66 3.88 7.80
N LEU A 51 -12.80 2.96 8.26
CA LEU A 51 -13.18 1.80 9.07
C LEU A 51 -13.21 2.07 10.57
N THR A 52 -12.48 3.11 11.03
CA THR A 52 -12.34 3.45 12.47
C THR A 52 -13.18 4.66 12.86
N SER A 53 -13.48 5.54 11.89
CA SER A 53 -14.48 6.59 12.02
C SER A 53 -15.84 5.95 11.79
N GLU A 54 -16.51 5.63 12.89
CA GLU A 54 -17.96 5.37 12.91
C GLU A 54 -18.73 6.64 12.51
#